data_AF-A0A520JXR6-F1
#
_entry.id   AF-A0A520JXR6-F1
#
_cell.length_a   1.000
_cell.length_b   1.000
_cell.length_c   1.000
_cell.angle_alpha   90.00
_cell.angle_beta   90.00
_cell.angle_gamma   90.00
#
_symmetry.space_group_name_H-M   'P 1'
#
loop_
_entity.id
_entity.type
_entity.pdbx_description
1 polymer ?
#
loop_
_entity_poly.entity_id
_entity_poly.type
_entity_poly.pdbx_seq_one_letter_code
_entity_poly.pdbx_strand_id
1 'polypeptide(L)'
;MALLSEKVRQEVEHILEGLKGGVKLVVFTQEFECPTCEDNRMLMEELAACSSKIQIEVLDFVRDKEKAELYKLDKIPATVVEGKEDYGIRFYGVPGGYEFASLLHAITMVSSGSSTLSPKTKEQLKRLSKPVHIQVFVTHTCPYCPEVVQLAHEMALESPLITSDMVNAAEFPHLNHKYDIFVVPKTIINETIQFAGAVPESEFLKHVLKAEKR
;
A
#
# COMPACT_ATOMS: atom_id res chain seq x y z
N MET A 1 11.68 1.12 21.54
CA MET A 1 11.16 -0.19 21.99
C MET A 1 10.73 -0.95 20.76
N ALA A 2 10.92 -2.27 20.69
CA ALA A 2 10.49 -3.02 19.52
C ALA A 2 8.97 -2.90 19.33
N LEU A 3 8.50 -2.68 18.11
CA LEU A 3 7.08 -2.60 17.77
C LEU A 3 6.46 -3.99 17.66
N LEU A 4 7.21 -4.96 17.15
CA LEU A 4 6.79 -6.35 17.04
C LEU A 4 7.11 -7.11 18.34
N SER A 5 6.08 -7.74 18.91
CA SER A 5 6.30 -8.72 19.98
C SER A 5 7.04 -9.96 19.44
N GLU A 6 7.76 -10.66 20.32
CA GLU A 6 8.51 -11.88 19.95
C GLU A 6 7.65 -12.92 19.22
N LYS A 7 6.40 -13.11 19.67
CA LYS A 7 5.46 -14.05 19.03
C LYS A 7 5.10 -13.61 17.61
N VAL A 8 4.77 -12.33 17.42
CA VAL A 8 4.44 -11.79 16.09
C VAL A 8 5.65 -11.87 15.18
N ARG A 9 6.85 -11.59 15.70
CA ARG A 9 8.09 -11.72 14.94
C ARG A 9 8.29 -13.15 14.41
N GLN A 10 8.08 -14.18 15.23
CA GLN A 10 8.18 -15.58 14.78
C GLN A 10 7.15 -15.93 13.69
N GLU A 11 5.91 -15.44 13.82
CA GLU A 11 4.88 -15.63 12.78
C GLU A 11 5.26 -14.93 11.47
N VAL A 12 5.81 -13.72 11.56
CA VAL A 12 6.32 -12.96 10.42
C VAL A 12 7.47 -13.71 9.76
N GLU A 13 8.48 -14.13 10.52
CA GLU A 13 9.63 -14.89 10.00
C GLU A 13 9.15 -16.11 9.21
N HIS A 14 8.19 -16.88 9.73
CA HIS A 14 7.62 -18.03 9.03
C HIS A 14 6.90 -17.65 7.72
N ILE A 15 6.15 -16.55 7.68
CA ILE A 15 5.53 -16.05 6.45
C ILE A 15 6.60 -15.65 5.42
N LEU A 16 7.67 -14.99 5.89
CA LEU A 16 8.74 -14.46 5.04
C LEU A 16 9.72 -15.53 4.53
N GLU A 17 9.74 -16.73 5.11
CA GLU A 17 10.44 -17.89 4.55
C GLU A 17 9.93 -18.23 3.13
N GLY A 18 8.63 -18.05 2.90
CA GLY A 18 7.94 -18.35 1.64
C GLY A 18 8.19 -17.36 0.50
N LEU A 19 8.95 -16.27 0.72
CA LEU A 19 9.24 -15.28 -0.32
C LEU A 19 10.00 -15.92 -1.49
N LYS A 20 9.53 -15.69 -2.73
CA LYS A 20 10.12 -16.26 -3.95
C LYS A 20 11.20 -15.36 -4.56
N GLY A 21 11.02 -14.05 -4.47
CA GLY A 21 11.94 -13.01 -4.94
C GLY A 21 12.32 -12.03 -3.84
N GLY A 22 13.32 -11.19 -4.13
CA GLY A 22 13.68 -10.08 -3.25
C GLY A 22 12.60 -9.00 -3.24
N VAL A 23 12.45 -8.34 -2.09
CA VAL A 23 11.53 -7.23 -1.87
C VAL A 23 12.32 -6.04 -1.36
N LYS A 24 12.02 -4.85 -1.85
CA LYS A 24 12.63 -3.62 -1.37
C LYS A 24 11.55 -2.73 -0.77
N LEU A 25 11.77 -2.32 0.48
CA LEU A 25 10.95 -1.37 1.22
C LEU A 25 11.66 -0.02 1.17
N VAL A 26 11.14 0.93 0.39
CA VAL A 26 11.67 2.29 0.36
C VAL A 26 10.82 3.17 1.26
N VAL A 27 11.41 3.61 2.36
CA VAL A 27 10.72 4.36 3.42
C VAL A 27 11.11 5.82 3.32
N PHE A 28 10.12 6.67 3.06
CA PHE A 28 10.28 8.11 3.08
C PHE A 28 9.85 8.66 4.44
N THR A 29 10.79 9.32 5.08
CA THR A 29 10.66 9.93 6.41
C THR A 29 11.00 11.43 6.36
N GLN A 30 10.78 12.14 7.46
CA GLN A 30 11.23 13.51 7.65
C GLN A 30 11.46 13.78 9.14
N GLU A 31 12.49 14.55 9.48
CA GLU A 31 12.81 14.89 10.89
C GLU A 31 11.76 15.80 11.53
N PHE A 32 11.07 16.63 10.73
CA PHE A 32 10.09 17.61 11.21
C PHE A 32 8.70 17.30 10.64
N GLU A 33 7.66 17.64 11.41
CA GLU A 33 6.25 17.56 10.98
C GLU A 33 5.77 16.15 10.59
N CYS A 34 6.42 15.10 11.08
CA CYS A 34 6.00 13.72 10.84
C CYS A 34 6.02 12.89 12.15
N PRO A 35 4.98 12.98 12.99
CA PRO A 35 4.96 12.34 14.31
C PRO A 35 5.11 10.82 14.26
N THR A 36 4.62 10.19 13.19
CA THR A 36 4.58 8.73 13.01
C THR A 36 5.68 8.20 12.10
N CYS A 37 6.57 9.07 11.61
CA CYS A 37 7.67 8.68 10.73
C CYS A 37 8.66 7.72 11.41
N GLU A 38 8.96 7.96 12.69
CA GLU A 38 9.84 7.08 13.46
C GLU A 38 9.21 5.68 13.60
N ASP A 39 7.93 5.61 13.99
CA ASP A 39 7.21 4.35 14.11
C ASP A 39 7.13 3.59 12.79
N ASN A 40 6.81 4.28 11.67
CA ASN A 40 6.77 3.65 10.35
C ASN A 40 8.16 3.10 9.97
N ARG A 41 9.22 3.88 10.15
CA ARG A 41 10.60 3.45 9.86
C ARG A 41 10.98 2.24 10.72
N MET A 42 10.73 2.29 12.02
CA MET A 42 11.05 1.18 12.94
C MET A 42 10.33 -0.10 12.55
N LEU A 43 9.04 -0.02 12.18
CA LEU A 43 8.27 -1.18 11.72
C LEU A 43 8.90 -1.82 10.47
N MET A 44 9.32 -1.00 9.49
CA MET A 44 9.97 -1.50 8.28
C MET A 44 11.36 -2.08 8.56
N GLU A 45 12.14 -1.47 9.46
CA GLU A 45 13.45 -1.98 9.87
C GLU A 45 13.32 -3.33 10.57
N GLU A 46 12.33 -3.50 11.45
CA GLU A 46 12.05 -4.77 12.11
C GLU A 46 11.63 -5.86 11.11
N LEU A 47 10.80 -5.53 10.11
CA LEU A 47 10.45 -6.47 9.03
C LEU A 47 11.65 -6.87 8.18
N ALA A 48 12.51 -5.92 7.82
CA ALA A 48 13.73 -6.20 7.07
C ALA A 48 14.69 -7.09 7.87
N ALA A 49 14.75 -6.95 9.19
CA ALA A 49 15.54 -7.81 10.07
C ALA A 49 15.01 -9.25 10.17
N CYS A 50 13.75 -9.49 9.80
CA CYS A 50 13.14 -10.83 9.82
C CYS A 50 13.46 -11.68 8.58
N SER A 51 13.99 -11.10 7.49
CA SER A 51 14.30 -11.86 6.28
C SER A 51 15.40 -11.23 5.44
N SER A 52 16.39 -12.03 5.03
CA SER A 52 17.47 -11.60 4.13
C SER A 52 17.01 -11.26 2.72
N LYS A 53 15.76 -11.59 2.35
CA LYS A 53 15.14 -11.23 1.06
C LYS A 53 14.51 -9.85 1.08
N ILE A 54 14.37 -9.22 2.24
CA ILE A 54 13.84 -7.87 2.37
C ILE A 54 15.01 -6.90 2.52
N GLN A 55 15.09 -5.95 1.58
CA GLN A 55 15.99 -4.83 1.66
C GLN A 55 15.21 -3.59 2.08
N ILE A 56 15.83 -2.74 2.90
CA ILE A 56 15.26 -1.47 3.30
C ILE A 56 16.15 -0.32 2.81
N GLU A 57 15.52 0.73 2.30
CA GLU A 57 16.16 1.99 1.97
C GLU A 57 15.38 3.11 2.64
N VAL A 58 16.02 3.85 3.54
CA VAL A 58 15.40 4.99 4.23
C VAL A 58 15.87 6.28 3.59
N LEU A 59 14.94 7.13 3.18
CA LEU A 59 15.16 8.38 2.47
C LEU A 59 14.42 9.52 3.16
N ASP A 60 14.96 10.73 3.07
CA ASP A 60 14.29 11.93 3.55
C ASP A 60 13.47 12.56 2.42
N PHE A 61 12.20 12.84 2.68
CA PHE A 61 11.26 13.30 1.67
C PHE A 61 11.65 14.64 1.02
N VAL A 62 12.29 15.55 1.77
CA VAL A 62 12.70 16.88 1.27
C VAL A 62 14.09 16.82 0.66
N ARG A 63 15.03 16.11 1.30
CA ARG A 63 16.42 16.04 0.83
C ARG A 63 16.58 15.12 -0.39
N ASP A 64 15.82 14.03 -0.45
CA ASP A 64 15.82 13.06 -1.54
C ASP A 64 14.65 13.28 -2.52
N LYS A 65 14.31 14.56 -2.78
CA LYS A 65 13.16 14.97 -3.58
C LYS A 65 13.09 14.31 -4.96
N GLU A 66 14.23 14.11 -5.62
CA GLU A 66 14.30 13.44 -6.93
C GLU A 66 13.75 12.01 -6.88
N LYS A 67 14.05 11.27 -5.80
CA LYS A 67 13.52 9.92 -5.59
C LYS A 67 12.04 9.96 -5.19
N ALA A 68 11.64 10.93 -4.37
CA ALA A 68 10.22 11.09 -4.02
C ALA A 68 9.36 11.38 -5.26
N GLU A 69 9.84 12.24 -6.17
CA GLU A 69 9.19 12.55 -7.45
C GLU A 69 9.17 11.33 -8.39
N LEU A 70 10.25 10.54 -8.44
CA LEU A 70 10.31 9.29 -9.20
C LEU A 70 9.21 8.30 -8.76
N TYR A 71 9.03 8.15 -7.45
CA TYR A 71 7.99 7.29 -6.87
C TYR A 71 6.59 7.91 -6.85
N LYS A 72 6.47 9.17 -7.32
CA LYS A 72 5.24 9.99 -7.33
C LYS A 72 4.62 10.13 -5.94
N LEU A 73 5.46 10.29 -4.92
CA LEU A 73 5.02 10.45 -3.55
C LEU A 73 4.62 11.90 -3.30
N ASP A 74 3.51 12.08 -2.61
CA ASP A 74 2.94 13.40 -2.30
C ASP A 74 2.63 13.57 -0.79
N LYS A 75 2.96 12.57 0.03
CA LYS A 75 2.68 12.52 1.48
C LYS A 75 3.76 11.73 2.21
N ILE A 76 3.84 11.95 3.52
CA ILE A 76 4.67 11.19 4.47
C ILE A 76 3.91 10.92 5.78
N PRO A 77 4.25 9.87 6.55
CA PRO A 77 5.24 8.84 6.20
C PRO A 77 4.77 7.99 5.02
N ALA A 78 5.70 7.58 4.17
CA ALA A 78 5.39 6.76 3.01
C ALA A 78 6.30 5.55 2.92
N THR A 79 5.74 4.41 2.56
CA THR A 79 6.46 3.18 2.28
C THR A 79 6.10 2.68 0.88
N VAL A 80 7.10 2.56 0.03
CA VAL A 80 7.04 1.92 -1.29
C VAL A 80 7.37 0.44 -1.09
N VAL A 81 6.54 -0.46 -1.64
CA VAL A 81 6.80 -1.91 -1.61
C VAL A 81 7.12 -2.37 -3.04
N GLU A 82 8.40 -2.56 -3.33
CA GLU A 82 8.90 -2.95 -4.64
C GLU A 82 9.28 -4.44 -4.67
N GLY A 83 9.00 -5.11 -5.79
CA GLY A 83 9.50 -6.47 -6.07
C GLY A 83 10.64 -6.41 -7.07
N LYS A 84 10.51 -7.18 -8.16
CA LYS A 84 11.41 -7.09 -9.33
C LYS A 84 11.41 -5.70 -9.99
N GLU A 85 10.32 -4.95 -9.82
CA GLU A 85 10.10 -3.59 -10.29
C GLU A 85 9.12 -2.88 -9.35
N ASP A 86 8.93 -1.58 -9.56
CA ASP A 86 7.91 -0.81 -8.87
C ASP A 86 6.52 -1.08 -9.49
N TYR A 87 5.65 -1.73 -8.71
CA TYR A 87 4.28 -2.04 -9.11
C TYR A 87 3.26 -0.95 -8.74
N GLY A 88 3.72 0.23 -8.28
CA GLY A 88 2.84 1.32 -7.88
C GLY A 88 2.11 1.08 -6.54
N ILE A 89 2.65 0.23 -5.66
CA ILE A 89 2.08 -0.07 -4.34
C ILE A 89 2.68 0.86 -3.29
N ARG A 90 1.83 1.61 -2.58
CA ARG A 90 2.23 2.59 -1.57
C ARG A 90 1.41 2.43 -0.30
N PHE A 91 2.08 2.66 0.83
CA PHE A 91 1.44 2.84 2.14
C PHE A 91 1.75 4.25 2.63
N TYR A 92 0.70 5.01 2.96
CA TYR A 92 0.81 6.32 3.58
C TYR A 92 0.26 6.24 5.01
N GLY A 93 1.11 6.58 5.97
CA GLY A 93 0.88 6.28 7.38
C GLY A 93 1.52 4.96 7.81
N VAL A 94 1.45 4.66 9.11
CA VAL A 94 1.96 3.40 9.66
C VAL A 94 0.98 2.28 9.30
N PRO A 95 1.41 1.19 8.61
CA PRO A 95 0.55 0.03 8.33
C PRO A 95 0.48 -0.91 9.54
N GLY A 96 0.02 -0.40 10.68
CA GLY A 96 -0.16 -1.15 11.93
C GLY A 96 -1.58 -1.70 12.13
N GLY A 97 -1.81 -2.42 13.23
CA GLY A 97 -3.12 -3.00 13.53
C GLY A 97 -3.54 -4.05 12.50
N TYR A 98 -4.80 -4.01 12.04
CA TYR A 98 -5.27 -4.93 10.98
C TYR A 98 -4.52 -4.77 9.66
N GLU A 99 -3.99 -3.59 9.37
CA GLU A 99 -3.28 -3.29 8.12
C GLU A 99 -1.86 -3.86 8.06
N PHE A 100 -1.35 -4.37 9.19
CA PHE A 100 -0.11 -5.13 9.17
C PHE A 100 -0.24 -6.39 8.28
N ALA A 101 -1.44 -6.99 8.23
CA ALA A 101 -1.73 -8.08 7.31
C ALA A 101 -1.68 -7.62 5.83
N SER A 102 -2.14 -6.40 5.52
CA SER A 102 -2.06 -5.82 4.17
C SER A 102 -0.61 -5.63 3.73
N LEU A 103 0.26 -5.20 4.64
CA LEU A 103 1.69 -5.05 4.38
C LEU A 103 2.37 -6.40 4.11
N LEU A 104 2.13 -7.41 4.96
CA LEU A 104 2.67 -8.76 4.74
C LEU A 104 2.16 -9.37 3.43
N HIS A 105 0.88 -9.16 3.10
CA HIS A 105 0.32 -9.55 1.82
C HIS A 105 1.03 -8.84 0.66
N ALA A 106 1.24 -7.52 0.73
CA ALA A 106 1.94 -6.77 -0.31
C ALA A 106 3.36 -7.33 -0.54
N ILE A 107 4.12 -7.57 0.53
CA ILE A 107 5.49 -8.12 0.47
C ILE A 107 5.50 -9.50 -0.21
N THR A 108 4.63 -10.42 0.24
CA THR A 108 4.53 -11.78 -0.34
C THR A 108 4.06 -11.76 -1.80
N MET A 109 3.12 -10.88 -2.13
CA MET A 109 2.59 -10.68 -3.47
C MET A 109 3.66 -10.16 -4.42
N VAL A 110 4.37 -9.06 -4.09
CA VAL A 110 5.40 -8.51 -4.99
C VAL A 110 6.61 -9.43 -5.12
N SER A 111 6.92 -10.21 -4.07
CA SER A 111 7.96 -11.23 -4.08
C SER A 111 7.64 -12.37 -5.05
N SER A 112 6.37 -12.80 -5.10
CA SER A 112 5.91 -13.84 -6.02
C SER A 112 5.60 -13.34 -7.44
N GLY A 113 5.28 -12.05 -7.58
CA GLY A 113 4.85 -11.43 -8.83
C GLY A 113 3.50 -11.96 -9.32
N SER A 114 2.66 -12.49 -8.42
CA SER A 114 1.35 -13.06 -8.76
C SER A 114 0.25 -12.54 -7.84
N SER A 115 -0.87 -12.08 -8.44
CA SER A 115 -2.11 -11.77 -7.72
C SER A 115 -3.10 -12.94 -7.73
N THR A 116 -4.09 -12.91 -6.83
CA THR A 116 -5.20 -13.87 -6.76
C THR A 116 -6.43 -13.47 -7.60
N LEU A 117 -6.40 -12.32 -8.27
CA LEU A 117 -7.47 -11.83 -9.14
C LEU A 117 -7.92 -12.86 -10.19
N SER A 118 -9.21 -12.81 -10.53
CA SER A 118 -9.75 -13.67 -11.58
C SER A 118 -9.09 -13.40 -12.94
N PRO A 119 -8.94 -14.42 -13.82
CA PRO A 119 -8.35 -14.24 -15.14
C PRO A 119 -9.04 -13.17 -15.98
N LYS A 120 -10.36 -13.04 -15.82
CA LYS A 120 -11.17 -12.01 -16.47
C LYS A 120 -10.75 -10.61 -16.02
N THR A 121 -10.54 -10.40 -14.73
CA THR A 121 -10.08 -9.11 -14.20
C THR A 121 -8.69 -8.77 -14.70
N LYS A 122 -7.74 -9.72 -14.62
CA LYS A 122 -6.37 -9.53 -15.15
C LYS A 122 -6.38 -9.11 -16.62
N GLU A 123 -7.22 -9.74 -17.43
CA GLU A 123 -7.36 -9.39 -18.85
C GLU A 123 -7.90 -7.96 -19.05
N GLN A 124 -8.87 -7.54 -18.25
CA GLN A 124 -9.40 -6.16 -18.34
C GLN A 124 -8.38 -5.13 -17.88
N LEU A 125 -7.63 -5.40 -16.80
CA LEU A 125 -6.59 -4.48 -16.28
C LEU A 125 -5.44 -4.26 -17.26
N LYS A 126 -5.07 -5.30 -18.02
CA LYS A 126 -4.07 -5.20 -19.10
C LYS A 126 -4.51 -4.36 -20.29
N ARG A 127 -5.81 -4.13 -20.45
CA ARG A 127 -6.39 -3.32 -21.54
C ARG A 127 -6.58 -1.85 -21.17
N LEU A 128 -6.24 -1.46 -19.94
CA LEU A 128 -6.26 -0.05 -19.53
C LEU A 128 -5.37 0.77 -20.46
N SER A 129 -5.86 1.94 -20.86
CA SER A 129 -5.14 2.85 -21.75
C SER A 129 -4.70 4.15 -21.09
N LYS A 130 -5.22 4.44 -19.89
CA LYS A 130 -4.87 5.63 -19.09
C LYS A 130 -4.49 5.25 -17.66
N PRO A 131 -3.68 6.08 -16.98
CA PRO A 131 -3.37 5.90 -15.57
C PRO A 131 -4.61 5.92 -14.68
N VAL A 132 -4.60 5.06 -13.66
CA VAL A 132 -5.61 5.00 -12.61
C VAL A 132 -4.91 5.02 -11.25
N HIS A 133 -5.25 6.02 -10.44
CA HIS A 133 -4.77 6.17 -9.08
C HIS A 133 -5.89 5.78 -8.13
N ILE A 134 -5.63 4.76 -7.32
CA ILE A 134 -6.56 4.20 -6.33
C ILE A 134 -6.03 4.59 -4.95
N GLN A 135 -6.90 5.14 -4.11
CA GLN A 135 -6.59 5.46 -2.72
C GLN A 135 -7.62 4.79 -1.83
N VAL A 136 -7.17 3.89 -0.96
CA VAL A 136 -8.00 3.19 0.01
C VAL A 136 -7.70 3.75 1.40
N PHE A 137 -8.68 4.46 1.94
CA PHE A 137 -8.61 5.05 3.28
C PHE A 137 -9.05 4.05 4.32
N VAL A 138 -8.22 3.90 5.36
CA VAL A 138 -8.33 2.87 6.39
C VAL A 138 -8.09 3.46 7.77
N THR A 139 -8.33 2.65 8.80
CA THR A 139 -7.87 2.88 10.17
C THR A 139 -7.32 1.58 10.75
N HIS A 140 -6.42 1.66 11.73
CA HIS A 140 -5.79 0.47 12.35
C HIS A 140 -6.78 -0.54 12.93
N THR A 141 -7.98 -0.10 13.31
CA THR A 141 -8.99 -0.91 14.00
C THR A 141 -10.08 -1.46 13.06
N CYS A 142 -10.02 -1.15 11.77
CA CYS A 142 -10.98 -1.59 10.77
C CYS A 142 -10.68 -3.01 10.27
N PRO A 143 -11.49 -4.03 10.61
CA PRO A 143 -11.18 -5.41 10.25
C PRO A 143 -11.45 -5.74 8.77
N TYR A 144 -12.23 -4.91 8.06
CA TYR A 144 -12.59 -5.10 6.66
C TYR A 144 -11.68 -4.32 5.69
N CYS A 145 -10.87 -3.41 6.22
CA CYS A 145 -9.99 -2.57 5.42
C CYS A 145 -8.89 -3.38 4.70
N PRO A 146 -8.29 -4.43 5.32
CA PRO A 146 -7.23 -5.18 4.65
C PRO A 146 -7.66 -5.82 3.33
N GLU A 147 -8.89 -6.36 3.26
CA GLU A 147 -9.40 -6.99 2.03
C GLU A 147 -9.43 -6.00 0.86
N VAL A 148 -9.84 -4.75 1.12
CA VAL A 148 -9.94 -3.71 0.09
C VAL A 148 -8.56 -3.20 -0.34
N VAL A 149 -7.64 -3.03 0.62
CA VAL A 149 -6.25 -2.65 0.33
C VAL A 149 -5.55 -3.73 -0.49
N GLN A 150 -5.66 -5.00 -0.08
CA GLN A 150 -5.08 -6.13 -0.79
C GLN A 150 -5.60 -6.20 -2.22
N LEU A 151 -6.92 -6.11 -2.42
CA LEU A 151 -7.54 -6.11 -3.74
C LEU A 151 -7.02 -4.95 -4.60
N ALA A 152 -6.91 -3.74 -4.04
CA ALA A 152 -6.39 -2.58 -4.76
C ALA A 152 -4.91 -2.74 -5.15
N HIS A 153 -4.08 -3.32 -4.28
CA HIS A 153 -2.67 -3.58 -4.55
C HIS A 153 -2.49 -4.71 -5.58
N GLU A 154 -3.34 -5.73 -5.56
CA GLU A 154 -3.35 -6.76 -6.59
C GLU A 154 -3.66 -6.18 -7.97
N MET A 155 -4.56 -5.20 -8.07
CA MET A 155 -4.83 -4.52 -9.33
C MET A 155 -3.61 -3.71 -9.81
N ALA A 156 -2.86 -3.10 -8.90
CA ALA A 156 -1.61 -2.39 -9.21
C ALA A 156 -0.52 -3.34 -9.73
N LEU A 157 -0.36 -4.51 -9.11
CA LEU A 157 0.55 -5.55 -9.57
C LEU A 157 0.29 -5.98 -11.02
N GLU A 158 -0.99 -6.09 -11.42
CA GLU A 158 -1.38 -6.59 -12.75
C GLU A 158 -1.39 -5.52 -13.86
N SER A 159 -1.19 -4.24 -13.54
CA SER A 159 -1.16 -3.17 -14.54
C SER A 159 -0.22 -2.01 -14.18
N PRO A 160 0.76 -1.68 -15.03
CA PRO A 160 1.69 -0.56 -14.77
C PRO A 160 1.02 0.81 -14.83
N LEU A 161 -0.24 0.88 -15.26
CA LEU A 161 -1.04 2.10 -15.26
C LEU A 161 -1.75 2.33 -13.93
N ILE A 162 -1.72 1.37 -13.01
CA ILE A 162 -2.38 1.50 -11.72
C ILE A 162 -1.35 1.85 -10.64
N THR A 163 -1.65 2.89 -9.87
CA THR A 163 -1.00 3.17 -8.59
C THR A 163 -2.02 3.01 -7.50
N SER A 164 -1.66 2.32 -6.42
CA SER A 164 -2.55 1.94 -5.34
C SER A 164 -1.96 2.30 -3.99
N ASP A 165 -2.69 3.18 -3.30
CA ASP A 165 -2.32 3.75 -2.02
C ASP A 165 -3.22 3.20 -0.92
N MET A 166 -2.61 2.65 0.12
CA MET A 166 -3.24 2.57 1.44
C MET A 166 -3.00 3.90 2.15
N VAL A 167 -4.04 4.51 2.72
CA VAL A 167 -3.94 5.78 3.45
C VAL A 167 -4.57 5.66 4.83
N ASN A 168 -3.77 5.80 5.89
CA ASN A 168 -4.30 5.83 7.25
C ASN A 168 -5.02 7.17 7.51
N ALA A 169 -6.36 7.15 7.49
CA ALA A 169 -7.20 8.33 7.64
C ALA A 169 -6.90 9.11 8.95
N ALA A 170 -6.46 8.43 10.01
CA ALA A 170 -6.14 9.08 11.28
C ALA A 170 -4.92 10.02 11.19
N GLU A 171 -3.98 9.71 10.29
CA GLU A 171 -2.72 10.47 10.12
C GLU A 171 -2.87 11.63 9.12
N PHE A 172 -3.91 11.59 8.27
CA PHE A 172 -4.15 12.60 7.23
C PHE A 172 -5.53 13.27 7.37
N PRO A 173 -5.82 13.99 8.48
CA PRO A 173 -7.15 14.56 8.74
C PRO A 173 -7.62 15.54 7.66
N HIS A 174 -6.71 16.25 7.01
CA HIS A 174 -7.03 17.14 5.90
C HIS A 174 -7.63 16.40 4.69
N LEU A 175 -7.22 15.15 4.43
CA LEU A 175 -7.80 14.33 3.38
C LEU A 175 -9.20 13.83 3.76
N ASN A 176 -9.43 13.57 5.05
CA ASN A 176 -10.77 13.21 5.52
C ASN A 176 -11.77 14.33 5.23
N HIS A 177 -11.36 15.58 5.44
CA HIS A 177 -12.17 16.75 5.08
C HIS A 177 -12.31 16.92 3.57
N LYS A 178 -11.22 16.74 2.80
CA LYS A 178 -11.26 16.88 1.33
C LYS A 178 -12.23 15.90 0.66
N TYR A 179 -12.31 14.67 1.16
CA TYR A 179 -13.05 13.59 0.53
C TYR A 179 -14.26 13.09 1.33
N ASP A 180 -14.69 13.86 2.34
CA ASP A 180 -15.85 13.53 3.18
C ASP A 180 -15.78 12.10 3.77
N ILE A 181 -14.63 11.79 4.38
CA ILE A 181 -14.34 10.46 4.93
C ILE A 181 -14.87 10.38 6.36
N PHE A 182 -16.08 9.82 6.48
CA PHE A 182 -16.72 9.55 7.77
C PHE A 182 -16.73 8.07 8.15
N VAL A 183 -16.41 7.18 7.21
CA VAL A 183 -16.42 5.73 7.37
C VAL A 183 -15.27 5.13 6.56
N VAL A 184 -14.71 4.02 7.06
CA VAL A 184 -13.69 3.23 6.38
C VAL A 184 -14.13 1.75 6.29
N PRO A 185 -13.68 0.98 5.28
CA PRO A 185 -12.81 1.42 4.17
C PRO A 185 -13.55 2.36 3.22
N LYS A 186 -12.85 3.36 2.71
CA LYS A 186 -13.35 4.29 1.69
C LYS A 186 -12.35 4.34 0.55
N THR A 187 -12.79 4.00 -0.65
CA THR A 187 -11.94 4.02 -1.84
C THR A 187 -12.24 5.23 -2.69
N ILE A 188 -11.19 5.87 -3.19
CA ILE A 188 -11.20 6.99 -4.12
C ILE A 188 -10.39 6.60 -5.35
N ILE A 189 -10.92 6.85 -6.54
CA ILE A 189 -10.23 6.56 -7.80
C ILE A 189 -10.20 7.81 -8.67
N ASN A 190 -9.00 8.21 -9.11
CA ASN A 190 -8.74 9.38 -9.94
C ASN A 190 -9.49 10.63 -9.45
N GLU A 191 -9.53 10.87 -8.13
CA GLU A 191 -10.21 12.00 -7.48
C GLU A 191 -11.73 12.13 -7.75
N THR A 192 -12.33 11.22 -8.53
CA THR A 192 -13.65 11.42 -9.15
C THR A 192 -14.66 10.33 -8.83
N ILE A 193 -14.19 9.10 -8.60
CA ILE A 193 -15.04 7.98 -8.19
C ILE A 193 -14.76 7.71 -6.72
N GLN A 194 -15.83 7.51 -5.96
CA GLN A 194 -15.73 7.18 -4.54
C GLN A 194 -16.76 6.12 -4.16
N PHE A 195 -16.38 5.19 -3.29
CA PHE A 195 -17.30 4.23 -2.67
C PHE A 195 -16.79 3.82 -1.28
N ALA A 196 -17.69 3.34 -0.44
CA ALA A 196 -17.40 2.93 0.93
C ALA A 196 -17.74 1.44 1.14
N GLY A 197 -17.05 0.81 2.08
CA GLY A 197 -17.18 -0.60 2.38
C GLY A 197 -16.35 -1.50 1.49
N ALA A 198 -16.28 -2.78 1.86
CA ALA A 198 -15.70 -3.82 1.03
C ALA A 198 -16.69 -4.15 -0.10
N VAL A 199 -16.20 -4.15 -1.34
CA VAL A 199 -16.97 -4.51 -2.52
C VAL A 199 -16.32 -5.70 -3.22
N PRO A 200 -17.09 -6.58 -3.86
CA PRO A 200 -16.53 -7.71 -4.60
C PRO A 200 -15.56 -7.24 -5.71
N GLU A 201 -14.56 -8.07 -6.04
CA GLU A 201 -13.59 -7.83 -7.12
C GLU A 201 -14.24 -7.30 -8.41
N SER A 202 -15.34 -7.93 -8.84
CA SER A 202 -16.05 -7.56 -10.06
C SER A 202 -16.69 -6.17 -10.02
N GLU A 203 -17.04 -5.68 -8.84
CA GLU A 203 -17.59 -4.34 -8.64
C GLU A 203 -16.46 -3.30 -8.55
N PHE A 204 -15.40 -3.60 -7.81
CA PHE A 204 -14.18 -2.77 -7.78
C PHE A 204 -13.65 -2.53 -9.21
N LEU A 205 -13.54 -3.59 -10.01
CA LEU A 205 -13.09 -3.49 -11.40
C LEU A 205 -13.98 -2.56 -12.23
N LYS A 206 -15.31 -2.59 -12.04
CA LYS A 206 -16.22 -1.67 -12.75
C LYS A 206 -15.91 -0.22 -12.42
N HIS A 207 -15.57 0.08 -11.16
CA HIS A 207 -15.17 1.43 -10.76
C HIS A 207 -13.85 1.84 -11.42
N VAL A 208 -12.84 0.96 -11.43
CA VAL A 208 -11.56 1.20 -12.12
C VAL A 208 -11.76 1.49 -13.62
N LEU A 209 -12.52 0.65 -14.32
CA LEU A 209 -12.80 0.83 -15.76
C LEU A 209 -13.64 2.08 -16.04
N LYS A 210 -14.48 2.51 -15.09
CA LYS A 210 -15.24 3.76 -15.21
C LYS A 210 -14.35 4.99 -15.02
N ALA A 211 -13.35 4.92 -14.14
CA ALA A 211 -12.39 6.00 -13.90
C ALA A 211 -11.49 6.24 -15.13
N GLU A 212 -11.09 5.18 -15.82
CA GLU A 212 -10.23 5.26 -17.02
C GLU A 212 -10.90 6.00 -18.20
N LYS A 213 -12.23 5.90 -18.32
CA LYS A 213 -12.99 6.54 -19.42
C LYS A 213 -13.22 8.03 -19.23
N ARG A 214 -13.03 8.56 -18.02
CA ARG A 214 -13.16 9.99 -17.72
C ARG A 214 -11.88 10.73 -18.07
#